data_AF-A0A564FV64-F1
#
_entry.id   AF-A0A564FV64-F1
#
_cell.length_a   1.000
_cell.length_b   1.000
_cell.length_c   1.000
_cell.angle_alpha   90.00
_cell.angle_beta   90.00
_cell.angle_gamma   90.00
#
_symmetry.space_group_name_H-M   'P 1'
#
loop_
_entity.id
_entity.type
_entity.pdbx_description
1 polymer ?
#
loop_
_entity_poly.entity_id
_entity_poly.type
_entity_poly.pdbx_seq_one_letter_code
_entity_poly.pdbx_strand_id
1 'polypeptide(L)'
;MSLPKDCADHLRARYRLLTGNKLGSSHAHELVAAFFGYKTAAALRAETRFPLSDIGKAEILIPDLRLMDERVGTLRGLPADLPGVEDLTSELCDFLASQGHFDGRFWRSRHLSDDVNAFVQDDPMMIEGGLDGEIASTNAYFDELYIEEYDFKPSDDALVATLTGSLNGENDQDRAFHGDKIVFTTVMTFERVAGRIAYMEPELETDGKVDDSMYYDEDFA
;
A
#
# COMPACT_ATOMS: atom_id res chain seq x y z
N MET A 1 -23.95 -4.55 14.92
CA MET A 1 -24.02 -4.90 13.48
C MET A 1 -22.60 -5.30 13.07
N SER A 2 -22.41 -6.22 12.12
CA SER A 2 -21.06 -6.66 11.73
C SER A 2 -20.66 -5.96 10.44
N LEU A 3 -19.51 -5.26 10.42
CA LEU A 3 -19.02 -4.49 9.28
C LEU A 3 -19.14 -5.19 7.91
N PRO A 4 -18.78 -6.49 7.75
CA PRO A 4 -18.95 -7.19 6.46
C PRO A 4 -20.39 -7.26 5.94
N LYS A 5 -21.35 -7.30 6.85
CA LYS A 5 -22.76 -7.30 6.49
C LYS A 5 -23.18 -5.92 6.01
N ASP A 6 -22.74 -4.88 6.70
CA ASP A 6 -23.10 -3.50 6.39
C ASP A 6 -22.56 -3.09 5.02
N CYS A 7 -21.30 -3.46 4.72
CA CYS A 7 -20.71 -3.32 3.37
C CYS A 7 -21.49 -4.10 2.30
N ALA A 8 -21.92 -5.34 2.58
CA ALA A 8 -22.64 -6.16 1.60
C ALA A 8 -24.06 -5.62 1.35
N ASP A 9 -24.74 -5.17 2.39
CA ASP A 9 -26.06 -4.54 2.28
C ASP A 9 -25.96 -3.20 1.53
N HIS A 10 -24.89 -2.41 1.78
CA HIS A 10 -24.59 -1.18 1.05
C HIS A 10 -24.39 -1.43 -0.45
N LEU A 11 -23.51 -2.36 -0.84
CA LEU A 11 -23.29 -2.70 -2.26
C LEU A 11 -24.60 -3.09 -2.95
N ARG A 12 -25.45 -3.85 -2.28
CA ARG A 12 -26.74 -4.28 -2.85
C ARG A 12 -27.71 -3.13 -2.99
N ALA A 13 -27.79 -2.24 -2.00
CA ALA A 13 -28.62 -1.05 -2.06
C ALA A 13 -28.16 -0.12 -3.18
N ARG A 14 -26.84 0.11 -3.27
CA ARG A 14 -26.24 0.95 -4.31
C ARG A 14 -26.44 0.39 -5.70
N TYR A 15 -26.16 -0.90 -5.92
CA TYR A 15 -26.37 -1.53 -7.21
C TYR A 15 -27.83 -1.46 -7.65
N ARG A 16 -28.78 -1.67 -6.71
CA ARG A 16 -30.21 -1.52 -6.99
C ARG A 16 -30.60 -0.09 -7.37
N LEU A 17 -30.00 0.91 -6.71
CA LEU A 17 -30.23 2.31 -7.03
C LEU A 17 -29.70 2.67 -8.43
N LEU A 18 -28.55 2.14 -8.82
CA LEU A 18 -27.90 2.42 -10.10
C LEU A 18 -28.59 1.74 -11.29
N THR A 19 -29.02 0.48 -11.12
CA THR A 19 -29.46 -0.37 -12.24
C THR A 19 -30.94 -0.72 -12.21
N GLY A 20 -31.61 -0.56 -11.05
CA GLY A 20 -32.94 -1.12 -10.79
C GLY A 20 -32.93 -2.64 -10.52
N ASN A 21 -31.81 -3.33 -10.76
CA ASN A 21 -31.66 -4.77 -10.61
C ASN A 21 -31.26 -5.17 -9.19
N LYS A 22 -31.22 -6.47 -8.91
CA LYS A 22 -30.85 -7.01 -7.59
C LYS A 22 -29.50 -7.70 -7.64
N LEU A 23 -28.55 -7.23 -6.83
CA LEU A 23 -27.35 -7.99 -6.51
C LEU A 23 -27.68 -9.07 -5.46
N GLY A 24 -27.35 -10.32 -5.78
CA GLY A 24 -27.57 -11.47 -4.90
C GLY A 24 -26.81 -11.34 -3.58
N SER A 25 -27.43 -11.78 -2.48
CA SER A 25 -26.82 -11.69 -1.13
C SER A 25 -25.47 -12.38 -1.06
N SER A 26 -25.40 -13.61 -1.57
CA SER A 26 -24.17 -14.41 -1.56
C SER A 26 -23.08 -13.74 -2.39
N HIS A 27 -23.41 -13.19 -3.57
CA HIS A 27 -22.45 -12.47 -4.40
C HIS A 27 -21.89 -11.23 -3.69
N ALA A 28 -22.75 -10.41 -3.08
CA ALA A 28 -22.30 -9.24 -2.34
C ALA A 28 -21.34 -9.61 -1.20
N HIS A 29 -21.65 -10.64 -0.42
CA HIS A 29 -20.75 -11.10 0.64
C HIS A 29 -19.42 -11.65 0.12
N GLU A 30 -19.42 -12.34 -1.02
CA GLU A 30 -18.19 -12.84 -1.63
C GLU A 30 -17.32 -11.71 -2.18
N LEU A 31 -17.92 -10.67 -2.78
CA LEU A 31 -17.21 -9.47 -3.23
C LEU A 31 -16.63 -8.69 -2.05
N VAL A 32 -17.39 -8.52 -0.97
CA VAL A 32 -16.91 -7.88 0.27
C VAL A 32 -15.80 -8.71 0.92
N ALA A 33 -15.90 -10.04 0.90
CA ALA A 33 -14.82 -10.90 1.39
C ALA A 33 -13.52 -10.68 0.60
N ALA A 34 -13.62 -10.63 -0.72
CA ALA A 34 -12.48 -10.37 -1.59
C ALA A 34 -11.88 -8.97 -1.33
N PHE A 35 -12.70 -7.94 -1.19
CA PHE A 35 -12.27 -6.59 -0.80
C PHE A 35 -11.42 -6.59 0.47
N PHE A 36 -11.83 -7.34 1.50
CA PHE A 36 -11.07 -7.49 2.75
C PHE A 36 -9.91 -8.52 2.68
N GLY A 37 -9.57 -9.03 1.50
CA GLY A 37 -8.45 -9.97 1.28
C GLY A 37 -8.76 -11.44 1.57
N TYR A 38 -10.03 -11.81 1.73
CA TYR A 38 -10.45 -13.18 2.05
C TYR A 38 -11.02 -13.91 0.82
N LYS A 39 -10.55 -15.15 0.62
CA LYS A 39 -10.97 -16.00 -0.51
C LYS A 39 -12.45 -16.41 -0.47
N THR A 40 -13.15 -16.29 0.65
CA THR A 40 -14.58 -16.59 0.74
C THR A 40 -15.21 -15.79 1.87
N ALA A 41 -16.53 -15.57 1.80
CA ALA A 41 -17.29 -14.97 2.90
C ALA A 41 -17.26 -15.84 4.17
N ALA A 42 -17.10 -17.15 4.05
CA ALA A 42 -16.93 -18.03 5.19
C ALA A 42 -15.58 -17.81 5.89
N ALA A 43 -14.50 -17.66 5.12
CA ALA A 43 -13.17 -17.35 5.67
C ALA A 43 -13.15 -16.00 6.40
N LEU A 44 -13.76 -14.96 5.82
CA LEU A 44 -13.88 -13.66 6.49
C LEU A 44 -14.65 -13.76 7.82
N ARG A 45 -15.73 -14.55 7.87
CA ARG A 45 -16.50 -14.75 9.11
C ARG A 45 -15.76 -15.59 10.17
N ALA A 46 -14.81 -16.42 9.75
CA ALA A 46 -14.01 -17.25 10.64
C ALA A 46 -12.77 -16.50 11.17
N GLU A 47 -12.50 -15.27 10.70
CA GLU A 47 -11.40 -14.46 11.18
C GLU A 47 -11.61 -14.10 12.67
N THR A 48 -10.57 -14.35 13.47
CA THR A 48 -10.57 -14.11 14.92
C THR A 48 -9.30 -13.45 15.42
N ARG A 49 -8.20 -13.52 14.66
CA ARG A 49 -6.91 -12.94 14.98
C ARG A 49 -6.88 -11.44 14.68
N PHE A 50 -7.42 -11.04 13.54
CA PHE A 50 -7.51 -9.64 13.10
C PHE A 50 -8.97 -9.25 12.84
N PRO A 51 -9.79 -9.12 13.89
CA PRO A 51 -11.22 -8.87 13.73
C PRO A 51 -11.47 -7.49 13.10
N LEU A 52 -12.39 -7.42 12.14
CA LEU A 52 -12.73 -6.15 11.47
C LEU A 52 -13.33 -5.08 12.39
N SER A 53 -13.71 -5.42 13.62
CA SER A 53 -14.08 -4.43 14.64
C SER A 53 -12.93 -3.50 15.01
N ASP A 54 -11.68 -3.91 14.76
CA ASP A 54 -10.48 -3.12 15.05
C ASP A 54 -10.05 -2.21 13.89
N ILE A 55 -10.82 -2.16 12.78
CA ILE A 55 -10.44 -1.39 11.58
C ILE A 55 -10.19 0.09 11.86
N GLY A 56 -10.89 0.69 12.83
CA GLY A 56 -10.69 2.09 13.22
C GLY A 56 -9.40 2.38 13.98
N LYS A 57 -8.58 1.36 14.27
CA LYS A 57 -7.22 1.52 14.81
C LYS A 57 -6.17 1.59 13.70
N ALA A 58 -6.51 1.18 12.48
CA ALA A 58 -5.59 1.23 11.35
C ALA A 58 -5.43 2.66 10.85
N GLU A 59 -4.31 2.92 10.18
CA GLU A 59 -4.00 4.21 9.55
C GLU A 59 -4.01 4.11 8.02
N ILE A 60 -3.83 2.90 7.49
CA ILE A 60 -3.80 2.61 6.06
C ILE A 60 -4.71 1.42 5.76
N LEU A 61 -5.59 1.57 4.78
CA LEU A 61 -6.33 0.46 4.15
C LEU A 61 -5.81 0.21 2.74
N ILE A 62 -5.44 -1.04 2.46
CA ILE A 62 -4.98 -1.53 1.16
C ILE A 62 -5.94 -2.64 0.67
N PRO A 63 -7.07 -2.30 0.02
CA PRO A 63 -8.02 -3.30 -0.46
C PRO A 63 -7.40 -4.26 -1.49
N ASP A 64 -7.82 -5.54 -1.50
CA ASP A 64 -7.26 -6.55 -2.43
C ASP A 64 -8.02 -6.55 -3.77
N LEU A 65 -7.72 -5.57 -4.62
CA LEU A 65 -8.34 -5.43 -5.96
C LEU A 65 -8.10 -6.66 -6.83
N ARG A 66 -6.92 -7.28 -6.74
CA ARG A 66 -6.57 -8.49 -7.48
C ARG A 66 -7.50 -9.66 -7.10
N LEU A 67 -7.74 -9.85 -5.81
CA LEU A 67 -8.67 -10.88 -5.34
C LEU A 67 -10.12 -10.53 -5.71
N MET A 68 -10.49 -9.25 -5.76
CA MET A 68 -11.79 -8.82 -6.28
C MET A 68 -11.95 -9.16 -7.76
N ASP A 69 -10.95 -8.90 -8.60
CA ASP A 69 -10.95 -9.28 -10.03
C ASP A 69 -11.11 -10.80 -10.19
N GLU A 70 -10.33 -11.59 -9.44
CA GLU A 70 -10.46 -13.04 -9.42
C GLU A 70 -11.88 -13.47 -9.01
N ARG A 71 -12.47 -12.79 -8.03
CA ARG A 71 -13.81 -13.11 -7.54
C ARG A 71 -14.88 -12.79 -8.59
N VAL A 72 -14.79 -11.63 -9.23
CA VAL A 72 -15.69 -11.23 -10.31
C VAL A 72 -15.58 -12.21 -11.48
N GLY A 73 -14.37 -12.65 -11.84
CA GLY A 73 -14.14 -13.60 -12.93
C GLY A 73 -14.62 -15.03 -12.65
N THR A 74 -14.75 -15.44 -11.39
CA THR A 74 -15.06 -16.84 -11.01
C THR A 74 -16.48 -17.05 -10.52
N LEU A 75 -17.16 -16.02 -10.00
CA LEU A 75 -18.54 -16.14 -9.51
C LEU A 75 -19.53 -16.29 -10.67
N ARG A 76 -20.23 -17.43 -10.70
CA ARG A 76 -21.29 -17.68 -11.68
C ARG A 76 -22.56 -16.90 -11.35
N GLY A 77 -23.18 -16.33 -12.38
CA GLY A 77 -24.46 -15.62 -12.23
C GLY A 77 -24.34 -14.23 -11.64
N LEU A 78 -23.14 -13.62 -11.67
CA LEU A 78 -23.03 -12.17 -11.47
C LEU A 78 -23.80 -11.44 -12.57
N PRO A 79 -24.44 -10.29 -12.25
CA PRO A 79 -25.07 -9.46 -13.25
C PRO A 79 -24.05 -8.95 -14.29
N ALA A 80 -24.45 -8.90 -15.56
CA ALA A 80 -23.57 -8.44 -16.64
C ALA A 80 -23.30 -6.93 -16.61
N ASP A 81 -24.15 -6.17 -15.92
CA ASP A 81 -24.07 -4.73 -15.69
C ASP A 81 -23.45 -4.39 -14.32
N LEU A 82 -22.75 -5.34 -13.69
CA LEU A 82 -22.01 -5.08 -12.45
C LEU A 82 -20.90 -4.04 -12.71
N PRO A 83 -20.77 -2.99 -11.87
CA PRO A 83 -19.66 -2.05 -11.97
C PRO A 83 -18.28 -2.72 -11.90
N GLY A 84 -17.26 -2.03 -12.42
CA GLY A 84 -15.87 -2.49 -12.38
C GLY A 84 -15.34 -2.61 -10.95
N VAL A 85 -14.23 -3.34 -10.77
CA VAL A 85 -13.63 -3.54 -9.43
C VAL A 85 -13.19 -2.22 -8.81
N GLU A 86 -12.71 -1.26 -9.61
CA GLU A 86 -12.36 0.08 -9.19
C GLU A 86 -13.56 0.85 -8.63
N ASP A 87 -14.70 0.78 -9.30
CA ASP A 87 -15.93 1.43 -8.87
C ASP A 87 -16.48 0.78 -7.58
N LEU A 88 -16.47 -0.56 -7.53
CA LEU A 88 -16.89 -1.31 -6.34
C LEU A 88 -16.00 -1.02 -5.13
N THR A 89 -14.68 -0.92 -5.36
CA THR A 89 -13.70 -0.60 -4.31
C THR A 89 -13.90 0.83 -3.81
N SER A 90 -14.07 1.79 -4.73
CA SER A 90 -14.31 3.19 -4.39
C SER A 90 -15.59 3.34 -3.56
N GLU A 91 -16.68 2.71 -4.01
CA GLU A 91 -17.96 2.72 -3.29
C GLU A 91 -17.86 2.13 -1.87
N LEU A 92 -17.08 1.06 -1.69
CA LEU A 92 -16.83 0.48 -0.38
C LEU A 92 -15.98 1.39 0.51
N CYS A 93 -14.93 2.00 -0.04
CA CYS A 93 -14.09 2.93 0.71
C CYS A 93 -14.89 4.16 1.16
N ASP A 94 -15.69 4.75 0.26
CA ASP A 94 -16.54 5.90 0.56
C ASP A 94 -17.61 5.55 1.61
N PHE A 95 -18.14 4.33 1.57
CA PHE A 95 -19.04 3.82 2.60
C PHE A 95 -18.33 3.71 3.96
N LEU A 96 -17.14 3.12 4.01
CA LEU A 96 -16.37 3.01 5.26
C LEU A 96 -16.08 4.40 5.87
N ALA A 97 -15.69 5.36 5.04
CA ALA A 97 -15.44 6.73 5.49
C ALA A 97 -16.71 7.44 5.96
N SER A 98 -17.78 7.41 5.16
CA SER A 98 -19.03 8.12 5.47
C SER A 98 -19.78 7.57 6.68
N GLN A 99 -19.62 6.28 6.99
CA GLN A 99 -20.17 5.67 8.20
C GLN A 99 -19.25 5.79 9.42
N GLY A 100 -18.08 6.43 9.29
CA GLY A 100 -17.12 6.61 10.37
C GLY A 100 -16.47 5.30 10.83
N HIS A 101 -16.35 4.32 9.93
CA HIS A 101 -15.65 3.06 10.21
C HIS A 101 -14.13 3.20 10.10
N PHE A 102 -13.66 4.08 9.21
CA PHE A 102 -12.24 4.33 8.98
C PHE A 102 -12.04 5.75 8.42
N ASP A 103 -11.03 6.46 8.92
CA ASP A 103 -10.71 7.86 8.60
C ASP A 103 -9.26 8.07 8.15
N GLY A 104 -8.46 7.01 8.06
CA GLY A 104 -7.09 7.05 7.56
C GLY A 104 -6.96 7.06 6.04
N ARG A 105 -5.79 6.64 5.55
CA ARG A 105 -5.44 6.63 4.13
C ARG A 105 -5.98 5.38 3.43
N PHE A 106 -6.56 5.58 2.25
CA PHE A 106 -6.94 4.48 1.37
C PHE A 106 -5.94 4.37 0.22
N TRP A 107 -5.21 3.27 0.16
CA TRP A 107 -4.29 2.92 -0.94
C TRP A 107 -5.05 2.06 -1.93
N ARG A 108 -5.44 2.68 -3.04
CA ARG A 108 -6.40 2.11 -4.01
C ARG A 108 -5.74 1.80 -5.36
N SER A 109 -4.43 2.05 -5.51
CA SER A 109 -3.77 1.75 -6.76
C SER A 109 -3.77 0.24 -7.03
N ARG A 110 -3.79 -0.12 -8.31
CA ARG A 110 -3.56 -1.50 -8.75
C ARG A 110 -2.11 -1.92 -8.51
N HIS A 111 -1.19 -0.95 -8.50
CA HIS A 111 0.21 -1.16 -8.20
C HIS A 111 0.54 -0.50 -6.88
N LEU A 112 0.78 -1.31 -5.84
CA LEU A 112 1.11 -0.83 -4.51
C LEU A 112 2.36 0.06 -4.48
N SER A 113 3.26 -0.11 -5.45
CA SER A 113 4.40 0.78 -5.67
C SER A 113 4.00 2.25 -5.86
N ASP A 114 2.86 2.52 -6.50
CA ASP A 114 2.43 3.90 -6.76
C ASP A 114 2.02 4.60 -5.46
N ASP A 115 1.26 3.91 -4.61
CA ASP A 115 0.82 4.43 -3.31
C ASP A 115 2.01 4.57 -2.35
N VAL A 116 2.94 3.60 -2.35
CA VAL A 116 4.18 3.68 -1.55
C VAL A 116 5.09 4.82 -2.03
N ASN A 117 5.26 4.98 -3.34
CA ASN A 117 6.05 6.07 -3.89
C ASN A 117 5.44 7.42 -3.51
N ALA A 118 4.13 7.59 -3.66
CA ALA A 118 3.45 8.82 -3.24
C ALA A 118 3.64 9.09 -1.75
N PHE A 119 3.54 8.06 -0.90
CA PHE A 119 3.75 8.18 0.55
C PHE A 119 5.18 8.62 0.90
N VAL A 120 6.20 8.07 0.24
CA VAL A 120 7.60 8.48 0.46
C VAL A 120 7.86 9.89 -0.08
N GLN A 121 7.32 10.23 -1.25
CA GLN A 121 7.53 11.55 -1.86
C GLN A 121 6.80 12.68 -1.12
N ASP A 122 5.73 12.36 -0.37
CA ASP A 122 5.05 13.31 0.52
C ASP A 122 5.93 13.70 1.73
N ASP A 123 6.80 12.80 2.20
CA ASP A 123 7.78 13.07 3.27
C ASP A 123 9.11 12.30 3.04
N PRO A 124 9.99 12.79 2.16
CA PRO A 124 11.27 12.13 1.86
C PRO A 124 12.20 12.00 3.07
N MET A 125 12.00 12.85 4.10
CA MET A 125 12.81 12.86 5.32
C MET A 125 12.73 11.53 6.08
N MET A 126 11.66 10.75 5.89
CA MET A 126 11.53 9.42 6.49
C MET A 126 12.62 8.45 6.02
N ILE A 127 13.14 8.63 4.80
CA ILE A 127 14.28 7.87 4.27
C ILE A 127 15.59 8.62 4.52
N GLU A 128 15.64 9.92 4.19
CA GLU A 128 16.86 10.73 4.27
C GLU A 128 17.43 10.78 5.70
N GLY A 129 16.59 10.82 6.73
CA GLY A 129 17.04 10.81 8.13
C GLY A 129 17.81 9.54 8.51
N GLY A 130 17.56 8.42 7.84
CA GLY A 130 18.35 7.19 7.98
C GLY A 130 19.70 7.25 7.26
N LEU A 131 19.87 8.19 6.33
CA LEU A 131 21.08 8.40 5.53
C LEU A 131 21.91 9.59 6.00
N ASP A 132 21.48 10.33 7.04
CA ASP A 132 22.17 11.51 7.59
C ASP A 132 23.67 11.30 7.81
N GLY A 133 24.07 10.11 8.28
CA GLY A 133 25.48 9.77 8.51
C GLY A 133 26.29 9.70 7.22
N GLU A 134 25.73 9.10 6.18
CA GLU A 134 26.35 9.01 4.85
C GLU A 134 26.35 10.38 4.17
N ILE A 135 25.26 11.13 4.26
CA ILE A 135 25.15 12.52 3.77
C ILE A 135 26.25 13.39 4.40
N ALA A 136 26.45 13.30 5.72
CA ALA A 136 27.47 14.07 6.44
C ALA A 136 28.91 13.67 6.06
N SER A 137 29.11 12.48 5.49
CA SER A 137 30.41 12.03 5.00
C SER A 137 30.78 12.64 3.64
N THR A 138 29.81 13.22 2.93
CA THR A 138 30.01 13.88 1.64
C THR A 138 30.08 15.41 1.76
N ASN A 139 30.48 16.06 0.68
CA ASN A 139 30.39 17.52 0.51
C ASN A 139 29.33 17.87 -0.56
N ALA A 140 28.24 17.11 -0.62
CA ALA A 140 27.14 17.32 -1.58
C ALA A 140 25.86 17.77 -0.88
N TYR A 141 25.02 18.50 -1.60
CA TYR A 141 23.65 18.82 -1.20
C TYR A 141 22.70 17.84 -1.90
N PHE A 142 21.99 17.03 -1.14
CA PHE A 142 21.08 16.01 -1.68
C PHE A 142 19.64 16.52 -1.70
N ASP A 143 18.95 16.33 -2.82
CA ASP A 143 17.55 16.72 -3.02
C ASP A 143 16.80 15.82 -4.02
N GLU A 144 17.44 14.79 -4.57
CA GLU A 144 16.85 13.91 -5.57
C GLU A 144 16.76 12.46 -5.07
N LEU A 145 15.65 12.13 -4.40
CA LEU A 145 15.33 10.76 -3.97
C LEU A 145 14.58 9.99 -5.06
N TYR A 146 15.21 8.92 -5.55
CA TYR A 146 14.63 7.99 -6.52
C TYR A 146 14.51 6.58 -5.94
N ILE A 147 13.34 5.97 -6.10
CA ILE A 147 13.10 4.57 -5.80
C ILE A 147 13.05 3.81 -7.13
N GLU A 148 13.93 2.83 -7.28
CA GLU A 148 14.12 2.07 -8.53
C GLU A 148 13.40 0.72 -8.46
N GLU A 149 13.43 0.05 -7.31
CA GLU A 149 12.85 -1.28 -7.12
C GLU A 149 11.96 -1.36 -5.88
N TYR A 150 10.90 -2.16 -6.00
CA TYR A 150 9.95 -2.45 -4.93
C TYR A 150 9.78 -3.97 -4.80
N ASP A 151 10.03 -4.52 -3.63
CA ASP A 151 9.75 -5.92 -3.30
C ASP A 151 8.76 -6.02 -2.15
N PHE A 152 7.59 -6.60 -2.41
CA PHE A 152 6.49 -6.71 -1.45
C PHE A 152 6.35 -8.15 -0.93
N LYS A 153 6.51 -8.31 0.38
CA LYS A 153 6.40 -9.59 1.08
C LYS A 153 5.23 -9.55 2.07
N PRO A 154 4.01 -9.92 1.65
CA PRO A 154 2.90 -10.08 2.58
C PRO A 154 3.12 -11.31 3.46
N SER A 155 2.78 -11.17 4.74
CA SER A 155 2.74 -12.26 5.72
C SER A 155 1.39 -12.30 6.43
N ASP A 156 1.24 -13.19 7.41
CA ASP A 156 0.03 -13.29 8.22
C ASP A 156 -0.13 -12.11 9.19
N ASP A 157 0.94 -11.39 9.53
CA ASP A 157 0.94 -10.35 10.57
C ASP A 157 1.35 -8.98 10.09
N ALA A 158 2.05 -8.92 8.98
CA ALA A 158 2.55 -7.67 8.42
C ALA A 158 2.62 -7.75 6.89
N LEU A 159 2.68 -6.59 6.28
CA LEU A 159 3.22 -6.42 4.93
C LEU A 159 4.60 -5.78 5.09
N VAL A 160 5.62 -6.38 4.46
CA VAL A 160 6.96 -5.77 4.40
C VAL A 160 7.23 -5.33 2.97
N ALA A 161 7.59 -4.08 2.78
CA ALA A 161 8.06 -3.56 1.51
C ALA A 161 9.56 -3.25 1.62
N THR A 162 10.36 -3.78 0.70
CA THR A 162 11.77 -3.42 0.56
C THR A 162 11.91 -2.52 -0.65
N LEU A 163 12.41 -1.32 -0.43
CA LEU A 163 12.63 -0.29 -1.44
C LEU A 163 14.13 -0.19 -1.70
N THR A 164 14.53 -0.23 -2.96
CA THR A 164 15.92 0.02 -3.35
C THR A 164 15.96 1.24 -4.24
N GLY A 165 16.93 2.12 -4.03
CA GLY A 165 17.00 3.36 -4.78
C GLY A 165 18.30 4.12 -4.59
N SER A 166 18.27 5.37 -5.03
CA SER A 166 19.38 6.31 -4.92
C SER A 166 18.92 7.67 -4.42
N LEU A 167 19.74 8.28 -3.57
CA LEU A 167 19.65 9.69 -3.22
C LEU A 167 20.82 10.39 -3.93
N ASN A 168 20.49 11.24 -4.90
CA ASN A 168 21.47 12.01 -5.65
C ASN A 168 21.52 13.44 -5.11
N GLY A 169 22.70 14.04 -5.20
CA GLY A 169 22.96 15.41 -4.80
C GLY A 169 23.88 16.13 -5.76
N GLU A 170 24.01 17.42 -5.54
CA GLU A 170 24.91 18.28 -6.28
C GLU A 170 26.15 18.59 -5.43
N ASN A 171 27.34 18.45 -6.02
CA ASN A 171 28.58 18.78 -5.35
C ASN A 171 28.74 20.29 -5.16
N ASP A 172 29.19 20.69 -3.97
CA ASP A 172 29.70 22.03 -3.73
C ASP A 172 31.06 22.20 -4.43
N GLN A 173 31.07 22.97 -5.53
CA GLN A 173 32.26 23.21 -6.36
C GLN A 173 33.42 23.88 -5.61
N ASP A 174 33.16 24.48 -4.45
CA ASP A 174 34.17 25.11 -3.60
C ASP A 174 34.81 24.12 -2.60
N ARG A 175 34.38 22.85 -2.59
CA ARG A 175 34.86 21.79 -1.69
C ARG A 175 35.37 20.56 -2.45
N ALA A 176 36.25 19.80 -1.82
CA ALA A 176 36.73 18.54 -2.39
C ALA A 176 35.57 17.55 -2.57
N PHE A 177 35.54 16.87 -3.72
CA PHE A 177 34.50 15.89 -4.07
C PHE A 177 34.65 14.60 -3.22
N HIS A 178 33.59 14.22 -2.51
CA HIS A 178 33.52 13.03 -1.65
C HIS A 178 32.24 12.23 -1.91
N GLY A 179 31.86 12.09 -3.19
CA GLY A 179 30.62 11.46 -3.61
C GLY A 179 29.42 12.41 -3.59
N ASP A 180 28.51 12.19 -4.52
CA ASP A 180 27.26 12.92 -4.73
C ASP A 180 26.06 11.98 -4.92
N LYS A 181 26.27 10.68 -4.69
CA LYS A 181 25.25 9.65 -4.82
C LYS A 181 25.34 8.67 -3.66
N ILE A 182 24.20 8.38 -3.05
CA ILE A 182 24.04 7.35 -2.03
C ILE A 182 23.07 6.31 -2.58
N VAL A 183 23.48 5.04 -2.62
CA VAL A 183 22.57 3.93 -2.88
C VAL A 183 22.01 3.44 -1.55
N PHE A 184 20.70 3.24 -1.49
CA PHE A 184 20.01 2.88 -0.26
C PHE A 184 19.10 1.67 -0.41
N THR A 185 18.79 1.06 0.72
CA THR A 185 17.73 0.08 0.89
C THR A 185 16.91 0.46 2.12
N THR A 186 15.61 0.61 1.93
CA THR A 186 14.66 0.91 3.01
C THR A 186 13.69 -0.25 3.18
N VAL A 187 13.54 -0.72 4.42
CA VAL A 187 12.53 -1.71 4.80
C VAL A 187 11.37 -0.98 5.48
N MET A 188 10.21 -0.98 4.84
CA MET A 188 8.95 -0.51 5.41
C MET A 188 8.17 -1.69 5.98
N THR A 189 7.81 -1.63 7.26
CA THR A 189 7.03 -2.68 7.94
C THR A 189 5.65 -2.14 8.32
N PHE A 190 4.61 -2.71 7.70
CA PHE A 190 3.22 -2.38 7.95
C PHE A 190 2.60 -3.44 8.88
N GLU A 191 2.42 -3.12 10.17
CA GLU A 191 1.78 -4.03 11.12
C GLU A 191 0.28 -4.14 10.83
N ARG A 192 -0.25 -5.36 10.75
CA ARG A 192 -1.66 -5.62 10.49
C ARG A 192 -2.51 -5.42 11.74
N VAL A 193 -3.64 -4.76 11.57
CA VAL A 193 -4.56 -4.42 12.66
C VAL A 193 -5.91 -5.12 12.50
N ALA A 194 -6.45 -5.16 11.28
CA ALA A 194 -7.77 -5.70 11.03
C ALA A 194 -7.91 -6.29 9.62
N GLY A 195 -8.64 -7.39 9.50
CA GLY A 195 -8.81 -8.06 8.22
C GLY A 195 -7.47 -8.51 7.63
N ARG A 196 -7.32 -8.45 6.31
CA ARG A 196 -6.03 -8.65 5.62
C ARG A 196 -5.55 -7.38 4.90
N ILE A 197 -6.20 -6.27 5.17
CA ILE A 197 -6.06 -5.03 4.41
C ILE A 197 -5.79 -3.80 5.28
N ALA A 198 -5.95 -3.89 6.60
CA ALA A 198 -5.83 -2.74 7.48
C ALA A 198 -4.52 -2.81 8.26
N TYR A 199 -3.74 -1.74 8.16
CA TYR A 199 -2.38 -1.64 8.68
C TYR A 199 -2.19 -0.35 9.49
N MET A 200 -1.26 -0.39 10.44
CA MET A 200 -0.70 0.82 11.07
C MET A 200 0.10 1.64 10.05
N GLU A 201 0.47 2.86 10.42
CA GLU A 201 1.52 3.59 9.69
C GLU A 201 2.82 2.77 9.70
N PRO A 202 3.53 2.66 8.57
CA PRO A 202 4.71 1.82 8.50
C PRO A 202 5.85 2.35 9.34
N GLU A 203 6.60 1.44 9.96
CA GLU A 203 7.93 1.74 10.49
C GLU A 203 8.97 1.59 9.37
N LEU A 204 9.91 2.54 9.27
CA LEU A 204 10.96 2.56 8.25
C LEU A 204 12.34 2.35 8.87
N GLU A 205 13.08 1.40 8.32
CA GLU A 205 14.50 1.20 8.60
C GLU A 205 15.27 1.38 7.29
N THR A 206 16.12 2.41 7.23
CA THR A 206 16.92 2.73 6.03
C THR A 206 18.39 2.48 6.32
N ASP A 207 19.04 1.80 5.39
CA ASP A 207 20.50 1.64 5.32
C ASP A 207 20.98 2.09 3.94
N GLY A 208 22.22 2.54 3.86
CA GLY A 208 22.77 3.06 2.60
C GLY A 208 24.26 3.28 2.67
N LYS A 209 24.85 3.58 1.51
CA LYS A 209 26.27 3.89 1.39
C LYS A 209 26.52 4.82 0.21
N VAL A 210 27.54 5.65 0.32
CA VAL A 210 28.05 6.44 -0.80
C VAL A 210 28.47 5.52 -1.96
N ASP A 211 28.06 5.87 -3.18
CA ASP A 211 28.42 5.16 -4.42
C ASP A 211 29.74 5.72 -4.98
N ASP A 212 30.85 5.10 -4.58
CA ASP A 212 32.19 5.48 -5.05
C ASP A 212 32.59 4.83 -6.39
N SER A 213 31.67 4.18 -7.11
CA SER A 213 32.01 3.41 -8.32
C SER A 213 32.70 4.24 -9.41
N MET A 214 32.35 5.53 -9.53
CA MET A 214 33.00 6.48 -10.45
C MET A 214 34.48 6.77 -10.13
N TYR A 215 34.95 6.51 -8.92
CA TYR A 215 36.35 6.77 -8.52
C TYR A 215 37.33 5.67 -8.93
N TYR A 216 36.85 4.47 -9.26
CA TYR A 216 37.69 3.30 -9.49
C TYR A 216 37.78 2.85 -10.96
N ASP A 217 37.20 3.60 -11.91
CA ASP A 217 37.28 3.28 -13.34
C ASP A 217 38.49 3.89 -14.08
N GLU A 218 39.35 4.67 -13.39
CA GLU A 218 40.61 5.15 -13.94
C GLU A 218 41.77 4.95 -12.96
N ASP A 219 42.25 3.70 -12.85
CA ASP A 219 43.68 3.35 -12.89
C ASP A 219 43.85 1.87 -12.51
N PHE A 220 44.31 1.04 -13.47
CA PHE A 220 45.24 -0.09 -13.37
C PHE A 220 45.01 -1.11 -14.49
N ALA A 221 45.53 -0.78 -15.69
CA ALA A 221 45.98 -1.74 -16.69
C ALA A 221 47.40 -1.37 -17.15
#